data_AF-A0A2P6AUV6-F1
#
_entry.id   AF-A0A2P6AUV6-F1
#
_cell.length_a   1.000
_cell.length_b   1.000
_cell.length_c   1.000
_cell.angle_alpha   90.00
_cell.angle_beta   90.00
_cell.angle_gamma   90.00
#
_symmetry.space_group_name_H-M   'P 1'
#
loop_
_entity.id
_entity.type
_entity.pdbx_description
1 polymer ?
#
loop_
_entity_poly.entity_id
_entity_poly.type
_entity_poly.pdbx_seq_one_letter_code
_entity_poly.pdbx_strand_id
1 'polypeptide(L)'
;MPGIRLITFDLDDTLWDTGDVIARAEQAMLAWLDAQRPDWRRLGIDGLRAARREVAGEHPEIAHDFTALRLAVVQRLLSRSGYSAALAASGAEAAFAAFYDERNRVRLFDGVADTLHLLSRRYTL
;
A
#
# COMPACT_ATOMS: atom_id res chain seq x y z
N MET A 1 -0.30 -25.44 35.30
CA MET A 1 0.23 -24.81 34.07
C MET A 1 -0.32 -23.39 33.99
N PRO A 2 0.48 -22.36 33.71
CA PRO A 2 -0.07 -21.03 33.47
C PRO A 2 -0.95 -21.09 32.20
N GLY A 3 -2.18 -20.58 32.29
CA GLY A 3 -3.09 -20.51 31.15
C GLY A 3 -2.68 -19.45 30.12
N ILE A 4 -3.23 -19.52 28.91
CA ILE A 4 -3.02 -18.51 27.87
C ILE A 4 -3.52 -17.14 28.37
N ARG A 5 -2.73 -16.09 28.15
CA ARG A 5 -3.02 -14.72 28.63
C ARG A 5 -3.12 -13.68 27.50
N LEU A 6 -2.39 -13.89 26.41
CA LEU A 6 -2.27 -12.98 25.28
C LEU A 6 -2.47 -13.78 23.99
N ILE A 7 -3.26 -13.24 23.07
CA ILE A 7 -3.38 -13.71 21.70
C ILE A 7 -3.06 -12.53 20.81
N THR A 8 -2.10 -12.68 19.90
CA THR A 8 -1.81 -11.67 18.88
C THR A 8 -2.29 -12.18 17.54
N PHE A 9 -2.81 -11.28 16.71
CA PHE A 9 -3.29 -11.60 15.38
C PHE A 9 -2.43 -10.86 14.36
N ASP A 10 -2.06 -11.58 13.31
CA ASP A 10 -1.76 -10.91 12.06
C ASP A 10 -3.05 -10.29 11.48
N LEU A 11 -2.90 -9.37 10.53
CA LEU A 11 -4.00 -8.64 9.94
C LEU A 11 -4.36 -9.18 8.55
N ASP A 12 -3.41 -9.06 7.64
CA ASP A 12 -3.58 -9.37 6.22
C ASP A 12 -3.78 -10.89 6.04
N ASP A 13 -4.82 -11.27 5.30
CA ASP A 13 -5.25 -12.66 5.07
C ASP A 13 -5.57 -13.46 6.35
N THR A 14 -5.69 -12.75 7.47
CA THR A 14 -6.17 -13.28 8.76
C THR A 14 -7.52 -12.68 9.12
N LEU A 15 -7.65 -11.36 9.05
CA LEU A 15 -8.88 -10.63 9.39
C LEU A 15 -9.68 -10.20 8.16
N TRP A 16 -9.06 -10.09 6.99
CA TRP A 16 -9.66 -9.69 5.72
C TRP A 16 -8.87 -10.23 4.53
N ASP A 17 -9.47 -10.20 3.32
CA ASP A 17 -8.79 -10.51 2.06
C ASP A 17 -7.90 -9.33 1.64
N THR A 18 -6.59 -9.57 1.61
CA THR A 18 -5.60 -8.53 1.27
C THR A 18 -5.53 -8.27 -0.23
N GLY A 19 -5.75 -9.30 -1.05
CA GLY A 19 -5.66 -9.21 -2.50
C GLY A 19 -6.66 -8.20 -3.06
N ASP A 20 -7.91 -8.30 -2.61
CA ASP A 20 -8.98 -7.39 -3.00
C ASP A 20 -8.72 -5.95 -2.56
N VAL A 21 -8.19 -5.76 -1.35
CA VAL A 21 -7.85 -4.43 -0.80
C VAL A 21 -6.71 -3.79 -1.58
N ILE A 22 -5.64 -4.55 -1.85
CA ILE A 22 -4.48 -4.05 -2.60
C ILE A 22 -4.86 -3.71 -4.04
N ALA A 23 -5.68 -4.54 -4.71
CA ALA A 23 -6.13 -4.27 -6.07
C ALA A 23 -6.90 -2.95 -6.17
N ARG A 24 -7.83 -2.68 -5.25
CA ARG A 24 -8.56 -1.38 -5.20
C ARG A 24 -7.62 -0.21 -4.93
N ALA A 25 -6.68 -0.38 -3.99
CA ALA A 25 -5.71 0.64 -3.66
C ALA A 25 -4.79 0.99 -4.85
N GLU A 26 -4.32 -0.01 -5.58
CA GLU A 26 -3.54 0.18 -6.81
C GLU A 26 -4.36 0.90 -7.89
N GLN A 27 -5.63 0.53 -8.07
CA GLN A 27 -6.52 1.22 -9.00
C GLN A 27 -6.72 2.69 -8.64
N ALA A 28 -6.91 3.02 -7.36
CA ALA A 28 -7.04 4.41 -6.92
C ALA A 28 -5.77 5.24 -7.16
N MET A 29 -4.59 4.66 -6.91
CA MET A 29 -3.30 5.28 -7.23
C MET A 29 -3.18 5.59 -8.73
N LEU A 30 -3.46 4.60 -9.58
CA LEU A 30 -3.37 4.76 -11.03
C LEU A 30 -4.41 5.75 -11.56
N ALA A 31 -5.64 5.73 -11.02
CA ALA A 31 -6.68 6.70 -11.38
C ALA A 31 -6.27 8.13 -11.02
N TRP A 32 -5.64 8.34 -9.86
CA TRP A 32 -5.11 9.65 -9.49
C TRP A 32 -4.01 10.10 -10.46
N LEU A 33 -3.05 9.22 -10.79
CA LEU A 33 -1.98 9.51 -11.74
C LEU A 33 -2.53 9.84 -13.13
N ASP A 34 -3.55 9.12 -13.58
CA ASP A 34 -4.24 9.37 -14.84
C ASP A 34 -4.92 10.74 -14.90
N ALA A 35 -5.55 11.15 -13.80
CA ALA A 35 -6.24 12.42 -13.73
C ALA A 35 -5.29 13.62 -13.58
N GLN A 36 -4.24 13.48 -12.76
CA GLN A 36 -3.43 14.62 -12.31
C GLN A 36 -2.05 14.70 -12.96
N ARG A 37 -1.54 13.58 -13.47
CA ARG A 37 -0.18 13.44 -14.02
C ARG A 37 -0.12 12.56 -15.28
N PRO A 38 -1.01 12.75 -16.29
CA PRO A 38 -1.24 11.79 -17.38
C PRO A 38 0.00 11.41 -18.21
N ASP A 39 1.04 12.26 -18.25
CA ASP A 39 2.29 11.93 -18.96
C ASP A 39 2.97 10.63 -18.48
N TRP A 40 2.64 10.13 -17.28
CA TRP A 40 3.11 8.82 -16.80
C TRP A 40 2.75 7.67 -17.76
N ARG A 41 1.65 7.81 -18.51
CA ARG A 41 1.17 6.82 -19.49
C ARG A 41 2.17 6.55 -20.61
N ARG A 42 3.10 7.47 -20.90
CA ARG A 42 4.17 7.24 -21.90
C ARG A 42 5.07 6.06 -21.51
N LEU A 43 5.26 5.86 -20.21
CA LEU A 43 6.03 4.74 -19.65
C LEU A 43 5.11 3.59 -19.25
N GLY A 44 3.89 3.90 -18.82
CA GLY A 44 2.87 2.92 -18.48
C GLY A 44 3.27 1.97 -17.35
N ILE A 45 2.60 0.82 -17.29
CA ILE A 45 2.81 -0.19 -16.25
C ILE A 45 4.22 -0.78 -16.31
N ASP A 46 4.81 -0.91 -17.50
CA ASP A 46 6.18 -1.41 -17.63
C ASP A 46 7.20 -0.42 -17.08
N GLY A 47 6.96 0.89 -17.25
CA GLY A 47 7.69 1.95 -16.59
C GLY A 47 7.62 1.90 -15.06
N LEU A 48 6.42 1.67 -14.52
CA LEU A 48 6.21 1.52 -13.08
C LEU A 48 6.97 0.28 -12.54
N ARG A 49 6.90 -0.85 -13.25
CA ARG A 49 7.63 -2.08 -12.90
C ARG A 49 9.15 -1.89 -12.98
N ALA A 50 9.64 -1.17 -13.99
CA ALA A 50 11.06 -0.84 -14.12
C ALA A 50 11.53 0.03 -12.95
N ALA A 51 10.81 1.11 -12.65
CA ALA A 51 11.09 1.97 -11.50
C ALA A 51 11.11 1.17 -10.19
N ARG A 52 10.19 0.23 -9.99
CA ARG A 52 10.17 -0.66 -8.81
C ARG A 52 11.43 -1.51 -8.69
N ARG A 53 11.87 -2.16 -9.77
CA ARG A 53 13.08 -3.00 -9.73
C ARG A 53 14.32 -2.18 -9.39
N GLU A 54 14.45 -1.00 -9.98
CA GLU A 54 15.61 -0.14 -9.76
C GLU A 54 15.63 0.45 -8.36
N VAL A 55 14.51 0.99 -7.87
CA VAL A 55 14.43 1.53 -6.50
C VAL A 55 14.76 0.44 -5.50
N ALA A 56 14.23 -0.77 -5.67
CA ALA A 56 14.55 -1.89 -4.78
C ALA A 56 16.02 -2.33 -4.85
N GLY A 57 16.67 -2.17 -6.01
CA GLY A 57 18.09 -2.47 -6.18
C GLY A 57 19.02 -1.39 -5.63
N GLU A 58 18.64 -0.11 -5.76
CA GLU A 58 19.40 1.04 -5.28
C GLU A 58 19.22 1.30 -3.79
N HIS A 59 18.04 0.97 -3.25
CA HIS A 59 17.65 1.21 -1.86
C HIS A 59 17.21 -0.08 -1.16
N PRO A 60 18.11 -1.07 -0.97
CA PRO A 60 17.78 -2.31 -0.28
C PRO A 60 17.33 -2.07 1.17
N GLU A 61 17.75 -0.97 1.80
CA GLU A 61 17.37 -0.59 3.16
C GLU A 61 15.87 -0.29 3.32
N ILE A 62 15.18 0.15 2.27
CA ILE A 62 13.72 0.40 2.31
C ILE A 62 12.90 -0.74 1.72
N ALA A 63 13.52 -1.89 1.38
CA ALA A 63 12.81 -3.00 0.74
C ALA A 63 11.67 -3.57 1.60
N HIS A 64 11.79 -3.46 2.93
CA HIS A 64 10.77 -3.86 3.91
C HIS A 64 9.75 -2.75 4.23
N ASP A 65 10.03 -1.51 3.83
CA ASP A 65 9.13 -0.37 4.00
C ASP A 65 8.36 -0.14 2.70
N PHE A 66 7.20 -0.79 2.60
CA PHE A 66 6.34 -0.68 1.43
C PHE A 66 5.78 0.73 1.18
N THR A 67 5.76 1.59 2.19
CA THR A 67 5.36 2.99 2.05
C THR A 67 6.47 3.77 1.37
N ALA A 68 7.68 3.74 1.93
CA ALA A 68 8.85 4.41 1.36
C ALA A 68 9.15 3.91 -0.05
N LEU A 69 9.11 2.60 -0.27
CA LEU A 69 9.32 1.99 -1.58
C LEU A 69 8.31 2.52 -2.61
N ARG A 70 7.02 2.57 -2.26
CA ARG A 70 5.97 3.02 -3.20
C ARG A 70 6.11 4.50 -3.55
N LEU A 71 6.39 5.35 -2.55
CA LEU A 71 6.65 6.78 -2.77
C LEU A 71 7.83 6.99 -3.73
N ALA A 72 8.96 6.33 -3.46
CA ALA A 72 10.16 6.43 -4.29
C ALA A 72 9.91 5.94 -5.73
N VAL A 73 9.15 4.85 -5.90
CA VAL A 73 8.78 4.30 -7.22
C VAL A 73 7.92 5.26 -8.02
N VAL A 74 6.87 5.84 -7.41
CA VAL A 74 5.99 6.79 -8.10
C VAL A 74 6.73 8.09 -8.42
N GLN A 75 7.56 8.59 -7.50
CA GLN A 75 8.37 9.79 -7.75
C GLN A 75 9.33 9.57 -8.93
N ARG A 76 9.96 8.39 -9.01
CA ARG A 76 10.84 8.02 -10.13
C ARG A 76 10.08 7.93 -11.45
N LEU A 77 8.92 7.29 -11.44
CA LEU A 77 8.05 7.21 -12.61
C LEU A 77 7.69 8.61 -13.13
N LEU A 78 7.24 9.51 -12.25
CA LEU A 78 6.89 10.87 -12.61
C LEU A 78 8.10 11.67 -13.12
N SER A 79 9.25 11.54 -12.47
CA SER A 79 10.48 12.21 -12.91
C SER A 79 10.87 11.80 -14.34
N ARG A 80 10.77 10.50 -14.65
CA ARG A 80 11.03 9.96 -16.00
C ARG A 80 9.98 10.34 -17.03
N SER A 81 8.79 10.69 -16.57
CA SER A 81 7.69 11.15 -17.41
C SER A 81 7.79 12.64 -17.75
N GLY A 82 8.82 13.33 -17.24
CA GLY A 82 9.14 14.72 -17.56
C GLY A 82 8.70 15.74 -16.49
N TYR A 83 8.16 15.31 -15.35
CA TYR A 83 7.82 16.23 -14.27
C TYR A 83 9.06 16.72 -13.53
N SER A 84 9.04 17.99 -13.10
CA SER A 84 10.10 18.54 -12.25
C SER A 84 10.16 17.80 -10.91
N ALA A 85 11.31 17.88 -10.22
CA ALA A 85 11.51 17.19 -8.95
C ALA A 85 10.41 17.51 -7.92
N ALA A 86 9.99 18.78 -7.83
CA ALA A 86 8.91 19.20 -6.92
C ALA A 86 7.53 18.63 -7.31
N LEU A 87 7.21 18.59 -8.61
CA LEU A 87 5.94 18.02 -9.09
C LEU A 87 5.91 16.50 -9.00
N ALA A 88 7.07 15.85 -9.15
CA ALA A 88 7.21 14.41 -8.99
C ALA A 88 7.08 13.99 -7.51
N ALA A 89 7.71 14.72 -6.58
CA ALA A 89 7.61 14.45 -5.14
C ALA A 89 6.17 14.64 -4.64
N SER A 90 5.58 15.82 -4.88
CA SER A 90 4.19 16.09 -4.49
C SER A 90 3.18 15.16 -5.17
N GLY A 91 3.46 14.76 -6.42
CA GLY A 91 2.62 13.79 -7.12
C GLY A 91 2.71 12.38 -6.55
N ALA A 92 3.89 11.97 -6.08
CA ALA A 92 4.06 10.68 -5.41
C ALA A 92 3.31 10.64 -4.08
N GLU A 93 3.39 11.69 -3.27
CA GLU A 93 2.65 11.82 -2.01
C GLU A 93 1.14 11.75 -2.24
N ALA A 94 0.62 12.50 -3.22
CA ALA A 94 -0.81 12.54 -3.51
C ALA A 94 -1.34 11.22 -4.12
N ALA A 95 -0.59 10.60 -5.02
CA ALA A 95 -0.93 9.27 -5.54
C ALA A 95 -0.91 8.22 -4.42
N PHE A 96 0.07 8.29 -3.52
CA PHE A 96 0.16 7.41 -2.36
C PHE A 96 -0.98 7.64 -1.37
N ALA A 97 -1.41 8.89 -1.15
CA ALA A 97 -2.57 9.17 -0.31
C ALA A 97 -3.85 8.50 -0.84
N ALA A 98 -4.07 8.53 -2.16
CA ALA A 98 -5.18 7.82 -2.80
C ALA A 98 -5.08 6.29 -2.63
N PHE A 99 -3.88 5.73 -2.78
CA PHE A 99 -3.61 4.32 -2.47
C PHE A 99 -3.93 4.00 -1.01
N TYR A 100 -3.43 4.82 -0.09
CA TYR A 100 -3.46 4.56 1.35
C TYR A 100 -4.87 4.62 1.91
N ASP A 101 -5.73 5.53 1.42
CA ASP A 101 -7.14 5.58 1.81
C ASP A 101 -7.85 4.25 1.48
N GLU A 102 -7.73 3.78 0.24
CA GLU A 102 -8.34 2.50 -0.17
C GLU A 102 -7.69 1.28 0.49
N ARG A 103 -6.38 1.31 0.78
CA ARG A 103 -5.67 0.23 1.49
C ARG A 103 -6.16 0.03 2.93
N ASN A 104 -6.76 1.06 3.53
CA ASN A 104 -7.35 0.99 4.86
C ASN A 104 -8.87 0.74 4.83
N ARG A 105 -9.51 0.74 3.65
CA ARG A 105 -10.91 0.36 3.46
C ARG A 105 -11.05 -1.16 3.36
N VAL A 106 -10.86 -1.81 4.50
CA VAL A 106 -10.92 -3.27 4.64
C VAL A 106 -12.34 -3.74 4.94
N ARG A 107 -12.66 -4.96 4.48
CA ARG A 107 -13.87 -5.68 4.88
C ARG A 107 -13.46 -6.92 5.65
N LEU A 108 -13.84 -6.98 6.93
CA LEU A 108 -13.55 -8.14 7.75
C LEU A 108 -14.22 -9.40 7.19
N PHE A 109 -13.58 -10.56 7.35
CA PHE A 109 -14.24 -11.83 7.13
C PHE A 109 -15.41 -12.01 8.11
N ASP A 110 -16.40 -12.79 7.67
CA ASP A 110 -17.58 -13.07 8.48
C ASP A 110 -17.18 -13.70 9.82
N GLY A 111 -17.73 -13.17 10.92
CA GLY A 111 -17.46 -13.64 12.28
C GLY A 111 -16.17 -13.14 12.92
N VAL A 112 -15.29 -12.41 12.21
CA VAL A 112 -14.06 -11.85 12.81
C VAL A 112 -14.39 -10.90 13.96
N ALA A 113 -15.29 -9.94 13.73
CA ALA A 113 -15.66 -8.97 14.76
C ALA A 113 -16.25 -9.65 16.02
N ASP A 114 -17.17 -10.60 15.82
CA ASP A 114 -17.80 -11.35 16.92
C ASP A 114 -16.79 -12.20 17.68
N THR A 115 -15.85 -12.83 16.97
CA THR A 115 -14.80 -13.67 17.56
C THR A 115 -13.83 -12.83 18.38
N LEU A 116 -13.36 -11.69 17.85
CA LEU A 116 -12.50 -10.76 18.59
C LEU A 116 -13.22 -10.22 19.83
N HIS A 117 -14.52 -9.89 19.71
CA HIS A 117 -15.32 -9.48 20.86
C HIS A 117 -15.38 -10.58 21.93
N LEU A 118 -15.62 -11.83 21.55
CA LEU A 118 -15.66 -12.96 22.48
C LEU A 118 -14.30 -13.20 23.15
N LEU A 119 -13.20 -13.19 22.38
CA LEU A 119 -11.86 -13.47 22.89
C LEU A 119 -11.37 -12.37 23.84
N SER A 120 -11.68 -11.10 23.55
CA SER A 120 -11.27 -9.95 24.39
C SER A 120 -11.87 -9.99 25.80
N ARG A 121 -12.94 -10.75 26.02
CA ARG A 121 -13.54 -10.95 27.36
C ARG A 121 -12.68 -11.81 28.29
N ARG A 122 -11.72 -12.58 27.74
CA ARG A 122 -10.91 -13.54 28.49
C ARG A 122 -9.41 -13.35 28.31
N TYR A 123 -8.99 -12.85 27.15
CA TYR A 123 -7.59 -12.67 26.78
C TYR A 123 -7.31 -11.21 26.47
N THR A 124 -6.08 -10.76 26.72
CA THR A 124 -5.58 -9.56 26.05
C THR A 124 -5.42 -9.90 24.57
N LEU A 125 -5.95 -9.04 23.71
CA LEU A 125 -5.76 -9.09 22.26
C LEU A 125 -4.82 -7.96 21.83
#